data_AF-A0A963UPJ2-F1
#
_entry.id   AF-A0A963UPJ2-F1
#
_cell.length_a   1.000
_cell.length_b   1.000
_cell.length_c   1.000
_cell.angle_alpha   90.00
_cell.angle_beta   90.00
_cell.angle_gamma   90.00
#
_symmetry.space_group_name_H-M   'P 1'
#
loop_
_entity.id
_entity.type
_entity.pdbx_description
1 polymer ?
#
loop_
_entity_poly.entity_id
_entity_poly.type
_entity_poly.pdbx_seq_one_letter_code
_entity_poly.pdbx_strand_id
1 'polypeptide(L)'
;RRRKDRRTLAILAPTNKAASVLRNRGVPATTIHRILYTPVYDPEYEKIADWLAGTGDRPAIEGLTDLALDRAKAFYDQVKSIPGALAAAGLRGSDFILGWKRREDPLDIGFVDEASMLDERQLADLKEIFPTLILFGDPAQLAPVGQSGEMVFDRLPEARKLTLHRIHRQEEDNPILDLAHALADPELSFQTFEAMVADAARRDDRVRWAERVDAGLMARSPALVWRNQTRIRLIQAFRAAYGAPPDELLPGEPLICDGIELPLKHRKKRIDLEARGLIKGAQVIYLGPGKNPGFARLHVIGAEDPQVSAASIIKIELPDEEEPFIPAAATMGAAFLHGAAVTIHKAQGSQWDEVQVFAPDLFVAARTGRMEAGIPLWKRLAYVAITRAETRLHWVVRNRLARPALPLTTDDLPKSAAPLALVAGEED
;
A
#
# COMPACT_ATOMS: atom_id res chain seq x y z
N ARG A 1 -7.04 -19.51 -31.44
CA ARG A 1 -7.27 -18.29 -32.27
C ARG A 1 -8.44 -17.51 -31.67
N ARG A 2 -8.24 -16.28 -31.17
CA ARG A 2 -9.33 -15.42 -30.64
C ARG A 2 -10.27 -15.02 -31.79
N ARG A 3 -11.59 -15.21 -31.66
CA ARG A 3 -12.61 -14.75 -32.62
C ARG A 3 -12.64 -13.21 -32.65
N LYS A 4 -12.68 -12.62 -33.85
CA LYS A 4 -12.62 -11.15 -34.08
C LYS A 4 -13.78 -10.35 -33.46
N ASP A 5 -14.91 -10.99 -33.17
CA ASP A 5 -16.13 -10.28 -32.71
C ASP A 5 -16.36 -10.34 -31.19
N ARG A 6 -15.43 -10.91 -30.42
CA ARG A 6 -15.58 -11.01 -28.96
C ARG A 6 -14.99 -9.79 -28.29
N ARG A 7 -15.86 -8.97 -27.68
CA ARG A 7 -15.42 -7.82 -26.87
C ARG A 7 -14.47 -8.25 -25.76
N THR A 8 -13.47 -7.41 -25.47
CA THR A 8 -12.46 -7.66 -24.42
C THR A 8 -12.60 -6.65 -23.28
N LEU A 9 -12.43 -7.13 -22.05
CA LEU A 9 -12.52 -6.32 -20.84
C LEU A 9 -11.17 -6.32 -20.12
N ALA A 10 -10.70 -5.12 -19.75
CA ALA A 10 -9.60 -4.94 -18.83
C ALA A 10 -10.11 -4.31 -17.53
N ILE A 11 -9.74 -4.89 -16.40
CA ILE A 11 -10.11 -4.39 -15.07
C ILE A 11 -8.86 -3.82 -14.42
N LEU A 12 -8.93 -2.55 -14.04
CA LEU A 12 -7.80 -1.71 -13.69
C LEU A 12 -7.99 -1.10 -12.31
N ALA A 13 -6.89 -0.84 -11.62
CA ALA A 13 -6.87 0.00 -10.43
C ALA A 13 -5.60 0.88 -10.36
N PRO A 14 -5.62 2.04 -9.69
CA PRO A 14 -4.46 2.92 -9.54
C PRO A 14 -3.29 2.27 -8.80
N THR A 15 -3.59 1.43 -7.80
CA THR A 15 -2.57 0.84 -6.93
C THR A 15 -2.55 -0.69 -7.05
N ASN A 16 -1.37 -1.28 -6.81
CA ASN A 16 -1.22 -2.73 -6.75
C ASN A 16 -2.16 -3.35 -5.69
N LYS A 17 -2.37 -2.64 -4.58
CA LYS A 17 -3.25 -3.06 -3.49
C LYS A 17 -4.71 -3.12 -3.92
N ALA A 18 -5.26 -2.05 -4.50
CA ALA A 18 -6.64 -2.04 -5.00
C ALA A 18 -6.86 -3.16 -6.05
N ALA A 19 -5.90 -3.33 -6.97
CA ALA A 19 -5.94 -4.44 -7.93
C ALA A 19 -5.89 -5.83 -7.23
N SER A 20 -5.20 -5.95 -6.09
CA SER A 20 -5.14 -7.20 -5.32
C SER A 20 -6.42 -7.52 -4.58
N VAL A 21 -7.09 -6.51 -4.01
CA VAL A 21 -8.40 -6.68 -3.37
C VAL A 21 -9.40 -7.30 -4.36
N LEU A 22 -9.39 -6.79 -5.61
CA LEU A 22 -10.18 -7.35 -6.70
C LEU A 22 -9.75 -8.79 -7.06
N ARG A 23 -8.45 -9.07 -7.18
CA ARG A 23 -7.94 -10.43 -7.45
C ARG A 23 -8.33 -11.44 -6.38
N ASN A 24 -8.31 -11.04 -5.11
CA ASN A 24 -8.72 -11.91 -4.00
C ASN A 24 -10.23 -12.24 -4.05
N ARG A 25 -11.02 -11.45 -4.78
CA ARG A 25 -12.43 -11.74 -5.08
C ARG A 25 -12.64 -12.48 -6.41
N GLY A 26 -11.57 -13.05 -6.99
CA GLY A 26 -11.61 -13.78 -8.26
C GLY A 26 -11.64 -12.89 -9.52
N VAL A 27 -11.45 -11.57 -9.37
CA VAL A 27 -11.50 -10.62 -10.49
C VAL A 27 -10.10 -10.42 -11.07
N PRO A 28 -9.85 -10.65 -12.38
CA PRO A 28 -8.52 -10.57 -12.98
C PRO A 28 -8.06 -9.11 -13.21
N ALA A 29 -7.81 -8.37 -12.12
CA ALA A 29 -7.44 -6.96 -12.14
C ALA A 29 -5.92 -6.72 -12.15
N THR A 30 -5.51 -5.63 -12.83
CA THR A 30 -4.12 -5.16 -12.93
C THR A 30 -4.02 -3.66 -12.62
N THR A 31 -2.82 -3.11 -12.48
CA THR A 31 -2.65 -1.67 -12.31
C THR A 31 -2.80 -0.90 -13.62
N ILE A 32 -3.30 0.34 -13.53
CA ILE A 32 -3.36 1.30 -14.65
C ILE A 32 -1.97 1.46 -15.27
N HIS A 33 -0.95 1.68 -14.42
CA HIS A 33 0.42 1.90 -14.86
C HIS A 33 0.95 0.73 -15.70
N ARG A 34 0.67 -0.52 -15.32
CA ARG A 34 1.12 -1.73 -16.05
C ARG A 34 0.42 -1.89 -17.41
N ILE A 35 -0.77 -1.33 -17.57
CA ILE A 35 -1.52 -1.38 -18.83
C ILE A 35 -1.16 -0.22 -19.75
N LEU A 36 -0.93 0.97 -19.19
CA LEU A 36 -0.62 2.17 -19.95
C LEU A 36 0.85 2.28 -20.33
N TYR A 37 1.78 1.84 -19.47
CA TYR A 37 3.18 2.21 -19.60
C TYR A 37 4.10 1.00 -19.64
N THR A 38 5.07 1.08 -20.54
CA THR A 38 6.21 0.17 -20.61
C THR A 38 7.48 0.98 -20.29
N PRO A 39 8.32 0.53 -19.35
CA PRO A 39 9.55 1.24 -19.03
C PRO A 39 10.50 1.27 -20.25
N VAL A 40 11.08 2.44 -20.51
CA VAL A 40 12.19 2.61 -21.45
C VAL A 40 13.46 2.69 -20.61
N TYR A 41 14.28 1.67 -20.74
CA TYR A 41 15.57 1.61 -20.04
C TYR A 41 16.65 2.29 -20.88
N ASP A 42 17.60 2.91 -20.19
CA ASP A 42 18.83 3.40 -20.78
C ASP A 42 19.60 2.23 -21.39
N PRO A 43 20.02 2.28 -22.66
CA PRO A 43 20.91 1.30 -23.25
C PRO A 43 22.19 1.05 -22.43
N GLU A 44 22.65 2.04 -21.65
CA GLU A 44 23.79 1.90 -20.75
C GLU A 44 23.55 0.87 -19.65
N TYR A 45 22.30 0.68 -19.21
CA TYR A 45 21.96 -0.40 -18.28
C TYR A 45 22.28 -1.78 -18.87
N GLU A 46 21.96 -1.99 -20.15
CA GLU A 46 22.28 -3.22 -20.86
C GLU A 46 23.80 -3.36 -21.02
N LYS A 47 24.52 -2.27 -21.33
CA LYS A 47 26.00 -2.29 -21.40
C LYS A 47 26.67 -2.67 -20.07
N ILE A 48 26.20 -2.16 -18.93
CA ILE A 48 26.70 -2.58 -17.60
C ILE A 48 26.36 -4.05 -17.35
N ALA A 49 25.13 -4.45 -17.67
CA ALA A 49 24.69 -5.83 -17.49
C ALA A 49 25.56 -6.81 -18.30
N ASP A 50 25.84 -6.49 -19.55
CA ASP A 50 26.67 -7.28 -20.47
C ASP A 50 28.14 -7.29 -20.04
N TRP A 51 28.69 -6.14 -19.62
CA TRP A 51 30.04 -6.05 -19.09
C TRP A 51 30.23 -6.90 -17.83
N LEU A 52 29.32 -6.76 -16.86
CA LEU A 52 29.36 -7.54 -15.64
C LEU A 52 29.25 -9.05 -15.96
N ALA A 53 28.39 -9.42 -16.91
CA ALA A 53 28.23 -10.80 -17.38
C ALA A 53 29.41 -11.33 -18.21
N GLY A 54 30.39 -10.48 -18.57
CA GLY A 54 31.56 -10.84 -19.37
C GLY A 54 31.27 -11.00 -20.86
N THR A 55 30.12 -10.51 -21.33
CA THR A 55 29.69 -10.52 -22.74
C THR A 55 29.84 -9.17 -23.43
N GLY A 56 30.36 -8.16 -22.73
CA GLY A 56 30.62 -6.81 -23.26
C GLY A 56 31.84 -6.14 -22.62
N ASP A 57 32.24 -5.02 -23.21
CA ASP A 57 33.37 -4.21 -22.75
C ASP A 57 32.99 -3.32 -21.56
N ARG A 58 34.00 -2.90 -20.77
CA ARG A 58 33.80 -1.98 -19.63
C ARG A 58 33.11 -0.69 -20.10
N PRO A 59 31.93 -0.36 -19.56
CA PRO A 59 31.17 0.80 -20.03
C PRO A 59 31.79 2.09 -19.50
N ALA A 60 31.81 3.13 -20.33
CA ALA A 60 32.09 4.50 -19.90
C ALA A 60 30.76 5.23 -19.74
N ILE A 61 30.41 5.54 -18.49
CA ILE A 61 29.11 6.15 -18.13
C ILE A 61 29.36 7.48 -17.44
N GLU A 62 28.67 8.52 -17.89
CA GLU A 62 28.77 9.85 -17.33
C GLU A 62 28.24 9.87 -15.88
N GLY A 63 29.03 10.39 -14.93
CA GLY A 63 28.68 10.39 -13.51
C GLY A 63 29.09 9.14 -12.71
N LEU A 64 29.59 8.09 -13.39
CA LEU A 64 30.13 6.89 -12.76
C LEU A 64 31.65 6.88 -12.76
N THR A 65 32.25 6.82 -11.58
CA THR A 65 33.71 6.72 -11.44
C THR A 65 34.20 5.31 -11.74
N ASP A 66 35.43 5.18 -12.22
CA ASP A 66 36.08 3.87 -12.39
C ASP A 66 36.09 3.05 -11.09
N LEU A 67 36.25 3.71 -9.95
CA LEU A 67 36.19 3.07 -8.64
C LEU A 67 34.78 2.53 -8.32
N ALA A 68 33.72 3.17 -8.79
CA ALA A 68 32.35 2.68 -8.63
C ALA A 68 32.11 1.46 -9.54
N LEU A 69 32.62 1.49 -10.77
CA LEU A 69 32.61 0.34 -11.68
C LEU A 69 33.44 -0.83 -11.13
N ASP A 70 34.62 -0.58 -10.57
CA ASP A 70 35.44 -1.62 -9.94
C ASP A 70 34.75 -2.22 -8.72
N ARG A 71 34.07 -1.40 -7.91
CA ARG A 71 33.20 -1.88 -6.82
C ARG A 71 32.04 -2.72 -7.34
N ALA A 72 31.39 -2.28 -8.42
CA ALA A 72 30.35 -3.07 -9.08
C ALA A 72 30.89 -4.41 -9.58
N LYS A 73 32.07 -4.41 -10.22
CA LYS A 73 32.69 -5.64 -10.76
C LYS A 73 33.16 -6.57 -9.67
N ALA A 74 33.84 -6.06 -8.64
CA ALA A 74 34.28 -6.82 -7.48
C ALA A 74 33.07 -7.42 -6.74
N PHE A 75 32.01 -6.64 -6.55
CA PHE A 75 30.76 -7.14 -6.00
C PHE A 75 30.15 -8.20 -6.91
N TYR A 76 30.07 -7.98 -8.22
CA TYR A 76 29.50 -8.94 -9.16
C TYR A 76 30.27 -10.25 -9.21
N ASP A 77 31.59 -10.20 -9.10
CA ASP A 77 32.46 -11.37 -9.11
C ASP A 77 32.30 -12.23 -7.86
N GLN A 78 32.06 -11.60 -6.71
CA GLN A 78 31.71 -12.29 -5.47
C GLN A 78 30.25 -12.76 -5.46
N VAL A 79 29.33 -11.91 -5.94
CA VAL A 79 27.89 -12.09 -5.93
C VAL A 79 27.38 -11.74 -7.31
N LYS A 80 27.15 -12.74 -8.16
CA LYS A 80 26.63 -12.56 -9.53
C LYS A 80 25.26 -11.89 -9.47
N SER A 81 25.16 -10.57 -9.36
CA SER A 81 23.92 -9.80 -9.22
C SER A 81 24.13 -8.40 -9.79
N ILE A 82 23.44 -8.07 -10.89
CA ILE A 82 23.57 -6.78 -11.57
C ILE A 82 23.05 -5.64 -10.66
N PRO A 83 21.83 -5.68 -10.09
CA PRO A 83 21.39 -4.68 -9.11
C PRO A 83 22.25 -4.56 -7.85
N GLY A 84 22.85 -5.65 -7.36
CA GLY A 84 23.75 -5.57 -6.21
C GLY A 84 25.08 -4.88 -6.58
N ALA A 85 25.59 -5.17 -7.76
CA ALA A 85 26.76 -4.48 -8.32
C ALA A 85 26.47 -2.99 -8.54
N LEU A 86 25.28 -2.66 -9.05
CA LEU A 86 24.80 -1.29 -9.19
C LEU A 86 24.67 -0.61 -7.83
N ALA A 87 24.08 -1.26 -6.83
CA ALA A 87 23.96 -0.71 -5.48
C ALA A 87 25.34 -0.50 -4.81
N ALA A 88 26.31 -1.39 -5.03
CA ALA A 88 27.69 -1.23 -4.57
C ALA A 88 28.42 -0.06 -5.26
N ALA A 89 27.98 0.31 -6.45
CA ALA A 89 28.35 1.53 -7.16
C ALA A 89 27.50 2.75 -6.79
N GLY A 90 26.51 2.60 -5.89
CA GLY A 90 25.61 3.68 -5.47
C GLY A 90 24.40 3.92 -6.38
N LEU A 91 24.01 2.94 -7.21
CA LEU A 91 22.99 3.06 -8.24
C LEU A 91 21.81 2.11 -8.00
N ARG A 92 20.61 2.52 -8.42
CA ARG A 92 19.38 1.71 -8.44
C ARG A 92 18.99 1.37 -9.87
N GLY A 93 18.36 0.21 -10.07
CA GLY A 93 17.83 -0.17 -11.39
C GLY A 93 16.77 0.80 -11.95
N SER A 94 16.12 1.57 -11.08
CA SER A 94 15.22 2.67 -11.47
C SER A 94 15.95 3.88 -12.04
N ASP A 95 17.23 4.08 -11.67
CA ASP A 95 18.03 5.23 -12.12
C ASP A 95 18.34 5.12 -13.62
N PHE A 96 18.17 3.93 -14.20
CA PHE A 96 18.32 3.67 -15.62
C PHE A 96 17.00 3.72 -16.39
N ILE A 97 15.89 4.14 -15.79
CA ILE A 97 14.64 4.35 -16.53
C ILE A 97 14.71 5.76 -17.13
N LEU A 98 15.00 5.86 -18.43
CA LEU A 98 15.00 7.12 -19.17
C LEU A 98 13.59 7.71 -19.30
N GLY A 99 12.57 6.86 -19.24
CA GLY A 99 11.18 7.28 -19.30
C GLY A 99 10.22 6.11 -19.43
N TRP A 100 8.98 6.44 -19.75
CA TRP A 100 7.90 5.48 -19.91
C TRP A 100 7.29 5.62 -21.30
N LYS A 101 7.36 4.55 -22.09
CA LYS A 101 6.67 4.49 -23.38
C LYS A 101 5.22 4.13 -23.11
N ARG A 102 4.31 4.99 -23.55
CA ARG A 102 2.88 4.76 -23.46
C ARG A 102 2.43 3.74 -24.51
N ARG A 103 1.46 2.90 -24.15
CA ARG A 103 0.76 2.01 -25.08
C ARG A 103 -0.03 2.83 -26.10
N GLU A 104 0.03 2.38 -27.34
CA GLU A 104 -0.77 2.93 -28.44
C GLU A 104 -1.83 1.94 -28.96
N ASP A 105 -1.62 0.63 -28.75
CA ASP A 105 -2.58 -0.39 -29.17
C ASP A 105 -3.93 -0.21 -28.43
N PRO A 106 -5.04 -0.05 -29.17
CA PRO A 106 -6.34 0.12 -28.55
C PRO A 106 -6.79 -1.17 -27.85
N LEU A 107 -7.45 -0.97 -26.71
CA LEU A 107 -8.25 -1.97 -26.01
C LEU A 107 -9.73 -1.66 -26.23
N ASP A 108 -10.61 -2.46 -25.66
CA ASP A 108 -12.04 -2.40 -25.99
C ASP A 108 -12.87 -1.82 -24.83
N ILE A 109 -12.97 -2.51 -23.70
CA ILE A 109 -13.65 -1.99 -22.50
C ILE A 109 -12.68 -1.93 -21.33
N GLY A 110 -12.62 -0.79 -20.64
CA GLY A 110 -11.84 -0.59 -19.42
C GLY A 110 -12.75 -0.33 -18.22
N PHE A 111 -12.63 -1.13 -17.17
CA PHE A 111 -13.22 -0.85 -15.87
C PHE A 111 -12.12 -0.39 -14.93
N VAL A 112 -12.31 0.76 -14.27
CA VAL A 112 -11.31 1.32 -13.36
C VAL A 112 -11.92 1.46 -11.99
N ASP A 113 -11.42 0.70 -11.02
CA ASP A 113 -11.81 0.78 -9.62
C ASP A 113 -10.91 1.78 -8.85
N GLU A 114 -11.39 2.29 -7.72
CA GLU A 114 -10.73 3.34 -6.92
C GLU A 114 -10.37 4.59 -7.73
N ALA A 115 -11.26 4.99 -8.65
CA ALA A 115 -10.99 6.03 -9.62
C ALA A 115 -10.88 7.45 -9.03
N SER A 116 -11.24 7.63 -7.76
CA SER A 116 -10.95 8.83 -6.97
C SER A 116 -9.46 9.16 -6.89
N MET A 117 -8.59 8.15 -7.05
CA MET A 117 -7.14 8.34 -7.03
C MET A 117 -6.53 8.61 -8.42
N LEU A 118 -7.31 8.63 -9.51
CA LEU A 118 -6.78 8.90 -10.84
C LEU A 118 -6.44 10.38 -10.99
N ASP A 119 -5.29 10.63 -11.61
CA ASP A 119 -4.96 11.95 -12.10
C ASP A 119 -5.47 12.23 -13.53
N GLU A 120 -5.44 13.51 -13.92
CA GLU A 120 -5.90 13.97 -15.24
C GLU A 120 -5.13 13.31 -16.39
N ARG A 121 -3.82 13.10 -16.22
CA ARG A 121 -2.95 12.53 -17.26
C ARG A 121 -3.26 11.05 -17.47
N GLN A 122 -3.41 10.29 -16.39
CA GLN A 122 -3.83 8.89 -16.40
C GLN A 122 -5.20 8.74 -17.05
N LEU A 123 -6.16 9.62 -16.72
CA LEU A 123 -7.48 9.59 -17.35
C LEU A 123 -7.40 9.88 -18.85
N ALA A 124 -6.61 10.86 -19.27
CA ALA A 124 -6.41 11.18 -20.68
C ALA A 124 -5.81 9.99 -21.43
N ASP A 125 -4.74 9.39 -20.88
CA ASP A 125 -4.09 8.21 -21.46
C ASP A 125 -5.04 7.00 -21.54
N LEU A 126 -5.90 6.78 -20.54
CA LEU A 126 -6.92 5.73 -20.59
C LEU A 126 -7.97 5.97 -21.67
N LYS A 127 -8.42 7.21 -21.85
CA LYS A 127 -9.41 7.57 -22.88
C LYS A 127 -8.89 7.38 -24.30
N GLU A 128 -7.58 7.46 -24.51
CA GLU A 128 -6.99 7.22 -25.82
C GLU A 128 -6.93 5.75 -26.20
N ILE A 129 -6.73 4.86 -25.22
CA ILE A 129 -6.64 3.41 -25.49
C ILE A 129 -7.97 2.67 -25.31
N PHE A 130 -8.93 3.19 -24.54
CA PHE A 130 -10.23 2.57 -24.31
C PHE A 130 -11.36 3.38 -24.95
N PRO A 131 -12.05 2.83 -25.97
CA PRO A 131 -13.24 3.47 -26.53
C PRO A 131 -14.41 3.48 -25.54
N THR A 132 -14.49 2.49 -24.64
CA THR A 132 -15.46 2.47 -23.54
C THR A 132 -14.74 2.36 -22.20
N LEU A 133 -14.91 3.35 -21.33
CA LEU A 133 -14.32 3.40 -20.00
C LEU A 133 -15.43 3.57 -18.95
N ILE A 134 -15.45 2.70 -17.95
CA ILE A 134 -16.34 2.80 -16.79
C ILE A 134 -15.48 3.02 -15.55
N LEU A 135 -15.75 4.10 -14.82
CA LEU A 135 -15.01 4.51 -13.64
C LEU A 135 -15.86 4.24 -12.39
N PHE A 136 -15.27 3.58 -11.41
CA PHE A 136 -15.84 3.33 -10.09
C PHE A 136 -14.97 4.01 -9.06
N GLY A 137 -15.56 4.78 -8.16
CA GLY A 137 -14.84 5.38 -7.06
C GLY A 137 -15.75 6.26 -6.22
N ASP A 138 -15.16 6.85 -5.20
CA ASP A 138 -15.90 7.54 -4.16
C ASP A 138 -15.42 9.00 -4.06
N PRO A 139 -16.30 9.97 -4.35
CA PRO A 139 -15.93 11.39 -4.38
C PRO A 139 -15.58 11.96 -2.99
N ALA A 140 -15.96 11.27 -1.91
CA ALA A 140 -15.65 11.69 -0.54
C ALA A 140 -14.24 11.25 -0.08
N GLN A 141 -13.55 10.41 -0.85
CA GLN A 141 -12.17 10.02 -0.57
C GLN A 141 -11.17 11.20 -0.75
N LEU A 142 -9.89 10.92 -0.54
CA LEU A 142 -8.81 11.87 -0.81
C LEU A 142 -8.53 11.92 -2.30
N ALA A 143 -8.33 13.13 -2.81
CA ALA A 143 -7.92 13.38 -4.19
C ALA A 143 -6.48 12.90 -4.44
N PRO A 144 -6.04 12.77 -5.71
CA PRO A 144 -4.68 12.38 -6.04
C PRO A 144 -3.64 13.33 -5.41
N VAL A 145 -2.59 12.77 -4.83
CA VAL A 145 -1.54 13.55 -4.15
C VAL A 145 -0.73 14.37 -5.16
N GLY A 146 -0.51 15.65 -4.85
CA GLY A 146 0.35 16.54 -5.64
C GLY A 146 -0.33 17.31 -6.77
N GLN A 147 -1.67 17.42 -6.74
CA GLN A 147 -2.48 18.10 -7.78
C GLN A 147 -3.40 19.16 -7.18
N SER A 148 -4.29 19.73 -8.01
CA SER A 148 -5.25 20.80 -7.66
C SER A 148 -6.29 20.40 -6.59
N GLY A 149 -6.30 19.14 -6.16
CA GLY A 149 -7.28 18.59 -5.22
C GLY A 149 -8.62 18.21 -5.86
N GLU A 150 -8.77 18.44 -7.17
CA GLU A 150 -9.93 18.00 -7.95
C GLU A 150 -9.84 16.52 -8.32
N MET A 151 -10.98 15.84 -8.33
CA MET A 151 -11.09 14.46 -8.80
C MET A 151 -11.53 14.40 -10.26
N VAL A 152 -11.23 13.29 -10.92
CA VAL A 152 -11.71 13.01 -12.28
C VAL A 152 -13.23 13.07 -12.41
N PHE A 153 -13.97 12.79 -11.34
CA PHE A 153 -15.42 12.83 -11.31
C PHE A 153 -15.99 14.24 -11.42
N ASP A 154 -15.29 15.25 -10.88
CA ASP A 154 -15.78 16.63 -10.81
C ASP A 154 -15.97 17.22 -12.21
N ARG A 155 -15.15 16.77 -13.18
CA ARG A 155 -15.16 17.23 -14.57
C ARG A 155 -16.02 16.40 -15.52
N LEU A 156 -16.61 15.31 -15.05
CA LEU A 156 -17.51 14.51 -15.89
C LEU A 156 -18.87 15.23 -16.02
N PRO A 157 -19.55 15.14 -17.19
CA PRO A 157 -20.93 15.61 -17.31
C PRO A 157 -21.88 14.81 -16.42
N GLU A 158 -22.88 15.44 -15.81
CA GLU A 158 -23.87 14.78 -14.95
C GLU A 158 -24.59 13.60 -15.63
N ALA A 159 -24.89 13.73 -16.93
CA ALA A 159 -25.49 12.65 -17.72
C ALA A 159 -24.61 11.38 -17.84
N ARG A 160 -23.33 11.46 -17.48
CA ARG A 160 -22.37 10.34 -17.45
C ARG A 160 -21.99 9.92 -16.03
N LYS A 161 -22.66 10.45 -15.02
CA LYS A 161 -22.50 10.06 -13.62
C LYS A 161 -23.71 9.26 -13.18
N LEU A 162 -23.44 8.19 -12.43
CA LEU A 162 -24.46 7.45 -11.71
C LEU A 162 -24.02 7.36 -10.26
N THR A 163 -24.79 7.97 -9.37
CA THR A 163 -24.50 7.97 -7.93
C THR A 163 -25.32 6.89 -7.25
N LEU A 164 -24.64 5.99 -6.55
CA LEU A 164 -25.29 4.95 -5.74
C LEU A 164 -25.54 5.50 -4.34
N HIS A 165 -26.80 5.57 -3.92
CA HIS A 165 -27.19 6.15 -2.63
C HIS A 165 -27.50 5.11 -1.55
N ARG A 166 -27.77 3.86 -1.95
CA ARG A 166 -28.14 2.78 -1.03
C ARG A 166 -26.88 2.02 -0.60
N ILE A 167 -26.58 2.06 0.70
CA ILE A 167 -25.50 1.26 1.27
C ILE A 167 -26.02 -0.14 1.60
N HIS A 168 -25.40 -1.15 1.00
CA HIS A 168 -25.61 -2.56 1.32
C HIS A 168 -24.45 -3.06 2.17
N ARG A 169 -24.35 -2.61 3.42
CA ARG A 169 -23.43 -3.20 4.41
C ARG A 169 -24.24 -4.16 5.27
N GLN A 170 -23.62 -5.26 5.69
CA GLN A 170 -24.23 -6.23 6.59
C GLN A 170 -24.58 -5.49 7.90
N GLU A 171 -25.85 -5.54 8.29
CA GLU A 171 -26.51 -4.78 9.37
C GLU A 171 -27.04 -3.38 8.97
N GLU A 172 -28.38 -3.27 8.85
CA GLU A 172 -29.08 -2.00 9.04
C GLU A 172 -28.68 -1.42 10.42
N ASP A 173 -28.46 -0.10 10.53
CA ASP A 173 -27.98 0.59 11.74
C ASP A 173 -26.48 0.44 12.05
N ASN A 174 -25.56 0.85 11.16
CA ASN A 174 -24.12 0.89 11.45
C ASN A 174 -23.65 2.32 11.80
N PRO A 175 -23.25 2.61 13.06
CA PRO A 175 -22.91 3.96 13.51
C PRO A 175 -21.69 4.56 12.80
N ILE A 176 -20.77 3.73 12.26
CA ILE A 176 -19.60 4.20 11.52
C ILE A 176 -20.05 4.82 10.19
N LEU A 177 -21.08 4.26 9.55
CA LEU A 177 -21.66 4.80 8.32
C LEU A 177 -22.40 6.11 8.58
N ASP A 178 -23.14 6.21 9.69
CA ASP A 178 -23.81 7.45 10.08
C ASP A 178 -22.82 8.59 10.32
N LEU A 179 -21.70 8.29 10.99
CA LEU A 179 -20.58 9.23 11.15
C LEU A 179 -19.97 9.62 9.79
N ALA A 180 -19.82 8.67 8.87
CA ALA A 180 -19.31 8.95 7.53
C ALA A 180 -20.27 9.83 6.72
N HIS A 181 -21.59 9.63 6.83
CA HIS A 181 -22.58 10.48 6.21
C HIS A 181 -22.57 11.90 6.78
N ALA A 182 -22.42 12.05 8.10
CA ALA A 182 -22.37 13.35 8.76
C ALA A 182 -21.26 14.23 8.19
N LEU A 183 -20.12 13.65 7.79
CA LEU A 183 -18.99 14.39 7.21
C LEU A 183 -19.30 15.08 5.87
N ALA A 184 -20.41 14.73 5.21
CA ALA A 184 -20.87 15.41 4.00
C ALA A 184 -21.51 16.78 4.30
N ASP A 185 -21.95 17.05 5.53
CA ASP A 185 -22.51 18.34 5.92
C ASP A 185 -21.40 19.42 5.86
N PRO A 186 -21.56 20.48 5.03
CA PRO A 186 -20.56 21.55 4.90
C PRO A 186 -20.35 22.33 6.21
N GLU A 187 -21.38 22.49 7.04
CA GLU A 187 -21.34 23.28 8.27
C GLU A 187 -20.78 22.50 9.46
N LEU A 188 -20.62 21.18 9.33
CA LEU A 188 -20.10 20.35 10.40
C LEU A 188 -18.67 20.76 10.78
N SER A 189 -18.46 21.15 12.03
CA SER A 189 -17.15 21.43 12.61
C SER A 189 -16.48 20.16 13.13
N PHE A 190 -15.15 20.18 13.28
CA PHE A 190 -14.43 19.04 13.88
C PHE A 190 -14.91 18.75 15.31
N GLN A 191 -15.18 19.80 16.11
CA GLN A 191 -15.63 19.66 17.49
C GLN A 191 -17.01 19.00 17.57
N THR A 192 -17.92 19.41 16.68
CA THR A 192 -19.25 18.81 16.56
C THR A 192 -19.13 17.36 16.11
N PHE A 193 -18.30 17.07 15.11
CA PHE A 193 -18.06 15.69 14.67
C PHE A 193 -17.48 14.81 15.78
N GLU A 194 -16.49 15.29 16.53
CA GLU A 194 -15.89 14.54 17.63
C GLU A 194 -16.90 14.30 18.77
N ALA A 195 -17.80 15.25 19.05
CA ALA A 195 -18.91 15.04 19.97
C ALA A 195 -19.88 13.95 19.47
N MET A 196 -20.20 13.92 18.17
CA MET A 196 -21.00 12.85 17.56
C MET A 196 -20.33 11.48 17.70
N VAL A 197 -19.00 11.40 17.52
CA VAL A 197 -18.23 10.17 17.75
C VAL A 197 -18.34 9.73 19.21
N ALA A 198 -18.25 10.66 20.17
CA ALA A 198 -18.42 10.36 21.59
C ALA A 198 -19.85 9.87 21.92
N ASP A 199 -20.87 10.47 21.31
CA ASP A 199 -22.27 10.07 21.48
C ASP A 199 -22.54 8.69 20.85
N ALA A 200 -21.94 8.40 19.69
CA ALA A 200 -22.01 7.08 19.06
C ALA A 200 -21.33 6.03 19.95
N ALA A 201 -20.14 6.31 20.48
CA ALA A 201 -19.41 5.39 21.36
C ALA A 201 -20.12 5.08 22.68
N ARG A 202 -21.03 5.95 23.13
CA ARG A 202 -21.87 5.70 24.31
C ARG A 202 -23.07 4.78 24.01
N ARG A 203 -23.52 4.76 22.76
CA ARG A 203 -24.71 4.02 22.33
C ARG A 203 -24.38 2.66 21.73
N ASP A 204 -23.23 2.56 21.07
CA ASP A 204 -22.86 1.41 20.26
C ASP A 204 -21.38 1.04 20.44
N ASP A 205 -21.13 -0.25 20.62
CA ASP A 205 -19.81 -0.80 20.95
C ASP A 205 -18.89 -0.94 19.72
N ARG A 206 -19.44 -0.80 18.52
CA ARG A 206 -18.70 -0.70 17.25
C ARG A 206 -17.98 0.63 17.12
N VAL A 207 -18.33 1.64 17.91
CA VAL A 207 -17.53 2.87 18.05
C VAL A 207 -16.96 2.92 19.47
N ARG A 208 -15.64 3.05 19.60
CA ARG A 208 -14.95 3.08 20.88
C ARG A 208 -14.25 4.41 21.06
N TRP A 209 -14.60 5.11 22.13
CA TRP A 209 -13.85 6.27 22.59
C TRP A 209 -12.60 5.82 23.33
N ALA A 210 -11.43 6.02 22.73
CA ALA A 210 -10.16 5.51 23.24
C ALA A 210 -9.27 6.64 23.78
N GLU A 211 -8.87 6.52 25.05
CA GLU A 211 -7.99 7.49 25.71
C GLU A 211 -6.51 7.36 25.31
N ARG A 212 -6.16 6.32 24.56
CA ARG A 212 -4.80 5.96 24.15
C ARG A 212 -4.84 4.98 22.98
N VAL A 213 -3.77 4.96 22.18
CA VAL A 213 -3.55 3.94 21.14
C VAL A 213 -3.23 2.60 21.81
N ASP A 214 -3.84 1.52 21.33
CA ASP A 214 -3.58 0.14 21.74
C ASP A 214 -2.45 -0.47 20.90
N ALA A 215 -1.33 -0.79 21.55
CA ALA A 215 -0.16 -1.41 20.91
C ALA A 215 -0.38 -2.88 20.53
N GLY A 216 -1.30 -3.60 21.19
CA GLY A 216 -1.73 -4.94 20.80
C GLY A 216 -2.43 -4.91 19.46
N LEU A 217 -3.42 -4.03 19.33
CA LEU A 217 -4.20 -3.90 18.10
C LEU A 217 -3.32 -3.44 16.92
N MET A 218 -2.34 -2.56 17.14
CA MET A 218 -1.35 -2.12 16.14
C MET A 218 -0.63 -3.26 15.42
N ALA A 219 -0.50 -4.44 16.05
CA ALA A 219 0.19 -5.59 15.45
C ALA A 219 -0.58 -6.25 14.29
N ARG A 220 -1.90 -6.04 14.20
CA ARG A 220 -2.77 -6.60 13.15
C ARG A 220 -3.57 -5.53 12.41
N SER A 221 -3.86 -4.42 13.07
CA SER A 221 -4.53 -3.26 12.50
C SER A 221 -3.76 -1.98 12.81
N PRO A 222 -3.25 -1.27 11.80
CA PRO A 222 -2.42 -0.11 12.01
C PRO A 222 -3.19 1.07 12.63
N ALA A 223 -2.50 1.87 13.42
CA ALA A 223 -2.99 3.19 13.78
C ALA A 223 -2.97 4.12 12.54
N LEU A 224 -4.11 4.70 12.21
CA LEU A 224 -4.25 5.66 11.11
C LEU A 224 -3.95 7.08 11.60
N VAL A 225 -3.00 7.72 10.93
CA VAL A 225 -2.55 9.09 11.25
C VAL A 225 -2.48 9.94 10.00
N TRP A 226 -2.48 11.26 10.12
CA TRP A 226 -2.34 12.14 8.96
C TRP A 226 -0.86 12.46 8.68
N ARG A 227 -0.09 12.79 9.71
CA ARG A 227 1.26 13.33 9.60
C ARG A 227 2.30 12.21 9.63
N ASN A 228 3.30 12.31 8.75
CA ASN A 228 4.41 11.34 8.72
C ASN A 228 5.19 11.33 10.04
N GLN A 229 5.38 12.49 10.67
CA GLN A 229 6.04 12.59 11.98
C GLN A 229 5.29 11.80 13.06
N THR A 230 3.96 11.89 13.10
CA THR A 230 3.15 11.13 14.05
C THR A 230 3.27 9.63 13.80
N ARG A 231 3.28 9.21 12.52
CA ARG A 231 3.48 7.81 12.12
C ARG A 231 4.78 7.26 12.69
N ILE A 232 5.90 7.95 12.44
CA ILE A 232 7.23 7.54 12.89
C ILE A 232 7.27 7.45 14.42
N ARG A 233 6.75 8.47 15.12
CA ARG A 233 6.71 8.48 16.59
C ARG A 233 5.89 7.33 17.18
N LEU A 234 4.72 7.01 16.60
CA LEU A 234 3.91 5.88 17.06
C LEU A 234 4.57 4.53 16.79
N ILE A 235 5.26 4.37 15.66
CA ILE A 235 6.03 3.15 15.36
C ILE A 235 7.12 2.94 16.40
N GLN A 236 7.90 3.97 16.73
CA GLN A 236 8.93 3.87 17.76
C GLN A 236 8.35 3.62 19.15
N ALA A 237 7.23 4.27 19.50
CA ALA A 237 6.54 4.02 20.76
C ALA A 237 6.00 2.58 20.86
N PHE A 238 5.48 2.02 19.76
CA PHE A 238 5.07 0.63 19.66
C PHE A 238 6.26 -0.31 19.92
N ARG A 239 7.37 -0.12 19.20
CA ARG A 239 8.58 -0.94 19.35
C ARG A 239 9.13 -0.86 20.77
N ALA A 240 9.23 0.34 21.33
CA ALA A 240 9.66 0.56 22.72
C ALA A 240 8.73 -0.11 23.74
N ALA A 241 7.41 -0.11 23.50
CA ALA A 241 6.44 -0.72 24.41
C ALA A 241 6.56 -2.26 24.48
N TYR A 242 7.03 -2.90 23.41
CA TYR A 242 7.36 -4.33 23.38
C TYR A 242 8.81 -4.64 23.76
N GLY A 243 9.63 -3.62 24.06
CA GLY A 243 11.05 -3.79 24.34
C GLY A 243 11.85 -4.28 23.12
N ALA A 244 11.40 -3.95 21.91
CA ALA A 244 12.12 -4.31 20.70
C ALA A 244 13.50 -3.64 20.67
N PRO A 245 14.57 -4.39 20.35
CA PRO A 245 15.90 -3.81 20.22
C PRO A 245 15.93 -2.82 19.04
N PRO A 246 16.78 -1.79 19.09
CA PRO A 246 16.86 -0.80 18.03
C PRO A 246 17.24 -1.44 16.68
N ASP A 247 18.07 -2.49 16.73
CA ASP A 247 18.74 -3.10 15.59
C ASP A 247 18.08 -4.35 15.00
N GLU A 248 17.01 -4.88 15.61
CA GLU A 248 16.34 -6.10 15.13
C GLU A 248 14.82 -6.02 15.20
N LEU A 249 14.13 -6.75 14.33
CA LEU A 249 12.67 -6.94 14.43
C LEU A 249 12.31 -8.08 15.39
N LEU A 250 11.23 -7.89 16.14
CA LEU A 250 10.57 -8.94 16.88
C LEU A 250 9.58 -9.72 15.98
N PRO A 251 9.50 -11.05 16.11
CA PRO A 251 8.41 -11.83 15.51
C PRO A 251 7.05 -11.26 15.92
N GLY A 252 6.16 -11.11 14.94
CA GLY A 252 4.84 -10.49 15.08
C GLY A 252 4.80 -9.01 14.69
N GLU A 253 5.96 -8.36 14.43
CA GLU A 253 5.97 -6.97 13.95
C GLU A 253 5.29 -6.86 12.57
N PRO A 254 4.34 -5.92 12.41
CA PRO A 254 3.67 -5.69 11.14
C PRO A 254 4.56 -4.86 10.21
N LEU A 255 4.54 -5.21 8.93
CA LEU A 255 5.29 -4.55 7.87
C LEU A 255 4.40 -4.29 6.65
N ILE A 256 4.80 -3.35 5.82
CA ILE A 256 4.17 -3.05 4.53
C ILE A 256 5.23 -3.16 3.44
N CYS A 257 4.97 -3.99 2.43
CA CYS A 257 5.83 -4.09 1.27
C CYS A 257 5.83 -2.77 0.49
N ASP A 258 6.97 -2.13 0.33
CA ASP A 258 7.14 -0.89 -0.42
C ASP A 258 7.61 -1.15 -1.87
N GLY A 259 7.98 -2.39 -2.17
CA GLY A 259 8.33 -2.83 -3.52
C GLY A 259 9.16 -4.09 -3.51
N ILE A 260 9.29 -4.70 -4.69
CA ILE A 260 10.22 -5.81 -4.92
C ILE A 260 11.35 -5.30 -5.80
N GLU A 261 12.54 -5.21 -5.23
CA GLU A 261 13.76 -4.80 -5.91
C GLU A 261 14.56 -6.06 -6.27
N LEU A 262 14.09 -6.77 -7.30
CA LEU A 262 14.74 -7.98 -7.83
C LEU A 262 15.34 -7.75 -9.24
N PRO A 263 16.56 -8.26 -9.51
CA PRO A 263 17.17 -8.26 -10.85
C PRO A 263 16.29 -8.94 -11.90
N LEU A 264 16.40 -8.50 -13.17
CA LEU A 264 15.64 -9.06 -14.30
C LEU A 264 15.81 -10.58 -14.48
N LYS A 265 17.00 -11.14 -14.21
CA LYS A 265 17.23 -12.59 -14.24
C LYS A 265 16.40 -13.39 -13.21
N HIS A 266 15.94 -12.71 -12.15
CA HIS A 266 15.02 -13.26 -11.17
C HIS A 266 13.57 -12.83 -11.43
N ARG A 267 13.22 -12.42 -12.66
CA ARG A 267 11.84 -12.10 -13.05
C ARG A 267 10.86 -13.21 -12.71
N LYS A 268 11.24 -14.48 -12.88
CA LYS A 268 10.40 -15.62 -12.47
C LYS A 268 10.13 -15.61 -10.96
N LYS A 269 11.15 -15.29 -10.14
CA LYS A 269 11.02 -15.19 -8.68
C LYS A 269 10.22 -13.96 -8.26
N ARG A 270 10.37 -12.83 -8.95
CA ARG A 270 9.51 -11.65 -8.74
C ARG A 270 8.05 -11.99 -9.03
N ILE A 271 7.78 -12.62 -10.17
CA ILE A 271 6.43 -13.06 -10.55
C ILE A 271 5.87 -14.05 -9.52
N ASP A 272 6.68 -14.99 -9.04
CA ASP A 272 6.28 -15.92 -7.97
C ASP A 272 5.95 -15.19 -6.66
N LEU A 273 6.77 -14.24 -6.22
CA LEU A 273 6.49 -13.43 -5.02
C LEU A 273 5.22 -12.57 -5.19
N GLU A 274 5.06 -11.91 -6.34
CA GLU A 274 3.85 -11.14 -6.66
C GLU A 274 2.61 -12.04 -6.73
N ALA A 275 2.75 -13.27 -7.26
CA ALA A 275 1.68 -14.27 -7.30
C ALA A 275 1.29 -14.79 -5.92
N ARG A 276 2.26 -14.86 -4.98
CA ARG A 276 2.03 -15.14 -3.56
C ARG A 276 1.53 -13.91 -2.77
N GLY A 277 1.14 -12.84 -3.46
CA GLY A 277 0.56 -11.64 -2.85
C GLY A 277 1.57 -10.63 -2.32
N LEU A 278 2.88 -10.87 -2.44
CA LEU A 278 3.90 -9.91 -2.03
C LEU A 278 4.04 -8.82 -3.09
N ILE A 279 3.22 -7.78 -2.98
CA ILE A 279 3.17 -6.64 -3.90
C ILE A 279 3.31 -5.33 -3.14
N LYS A 280 3.59 -4.22 -3.83
CA LYS A 280 3.62 -2.90 -3.17
C LYS A 280 2.27 -2.60 -2.49
N GLY A 281 2.32 -2.29 -1.21
CA GLY A 281 1.17 -2.07 -0.33
C GLY A 281 0.66 -3.32 0.41
N ALA A 282 1.22 -4.50 0.13
CA ALA A 282 0.87 -5.73 0.83
C ALA A 282 1.26 -5.65 2.31
N GLN A 283 0.34 -6.06 3.17
CA GLN A 283 0.58 -6.15 4.60
C GLN A 283 1.18 -7.52 4.90
N VAL A 284 2.27 -7.53 5.66
CA VAL A 284 2.95 -8.76 6.05
C VAL A 284 3.29 -8.72 7.53
N ILE A 285 3.29 -9.87 8.19
CA ILE A 285 3.77 -10.02 9.56
C ILE A 285 5.14 -10.70 9.54
N TYR A 286 6.10 -10.13 10.25
CA TYR A 286 7.43 -10.73 10.38
C TYR A 286 7.37 -11.97 11.26
N LEU A 287 7.83 -13.12 10.76
CA LEU A 287 7.86 -14.39 11.49
C LEU A 287 9.23 -14.72 12.09
N GLY A 288 10.24 -13.89 11.80
CA GLY A 288 11.62 -14.12 12.21
C GLY A 288 12.57 -14.35 11.03
N PRO A 289 13.85 -14.63 11.33
CA PRO A 289 14.86 -14.83 10.31
C PRO A 289 14.56 -16.07 9.45
N GLY A 290 14.97 -15.98 8.18
CA GLY A 290 14.96 -17.07 7.23
C GLY A 290 16.14 -18.02 7.42
N LYS A 291 16.11 -19.15 6.70
CA LYS A 291 17.19 -20.15 6.73
C LYS A 291 18.52 -19.61 6.19
N ASN A 292 18.46 -18.67 5.25
CA ASN A 292 19.62 -18.03 4.65
C ASN A 292 19.82 -16.63 5.24
N PRO A 293 21.06 -16.18 5.48
CA PRO A 293 21.34 -14.81 5.89
C PRO A 293 20.66 -13.76 4.99
N GLY A 294 20.06 -12.73 5.60
CA GLY A 294 19.33 -11.67 4.91
C GLY A 294 17.89 -12.02 4.48
N PHE A 295 17.46 -13.28 4.62
CA PHE A 295 16.06 -13.64 4.38
C PHE A 295 15.23 -13.44 5.62
N ALA A 296 13.99 -13.00 5.43
CA ALA A 296 12.94 -13.01 6.44
C ALA A 296 11.92 -14.11 6.10
N ARG A 297 11.34 -14.72 7.15
CA ARG A 297 10.07 -15.44 7.03
C ARG A 297 8.96 -14.43 7.28
N LEU A 298 7.99 -14.39 6.39
CA LEU A 298 6.92 -13.40 6.36
C LEU A 298 5.58 -14.14 6.22
N HIS A 299 4.56 -13.60 6.87
CA HIS A 299 3.18 -14.00 6.65
C HIS A 299 2.45 -12.90 5.88
N VAL A 300 2.08 -13.15 4.62
CA VAL A 300 1.34 -12.22 3.77
C VAL A 300 -0.15 -12.32 4.10
N ILE A 301 -0.72 -11.25 4.61
CA ILE A 301 -2.14 -11.22 5.01
C ILE A 301 -3.03 -11.35 3.77
N GLY A 302 -3.96 -12.31 3.81
CA GLY A 302 -4.94 -12.53 2.74
C GLY A 302 -4.41 -13.25 1.50
N ALA A 303 -3.21 -13.84 1.56
CA ALA A 303 -2.69 -14.71 0.50
C ALA A 303 -3.11 -16.18 0.74
N GLU A 304 -3.37 -16.94 -0.33
CA GLU A 304 -3.75 -18.37 -0.26
C GLU A 304 -2.65 -19.23 0.38
N ASP A 305 -1.39 -18.99 -0.03
CA ASP A 305 -0.20 -19.48 0.64
C ASP A 305 0.50 -18.30 1.34
N PRO A 306 0.18 -18.05 2.63
CA PRO A 306 0.59 -16.82 3.29
C PRO A 306 2.06 -16.84 3.71
N GLN A 307 2.70 -18.00 3.84
CA GLN A 307 4.07 -18.06 4.31
C GLN A 307 5.06 -17.89 3.16
N VAL A 308 5.75 -16.74 3.16
CA VAL A 308 6.75 -16.40 2.16
C VAL A 308 8.11 -16.26 2.83
N SER A 309 9.13 -16.87 2.24
CA SER A 309 10.52 -16.54 2.56
C SER A 309 11.10 -15.68 1.46
N ALA A 310 11.40 -14.43 1.79
CA ALA A 310 11.98 -13.48 0.86
C ALA A 310 13.24 -12.89 1.44
N ALA A 311 14.21 -12.66 0.56
CA ALA A 311 15.30 -11.76 0.86
C ALA A 311 14.68 -10.38 1.13
N SER A 312 15.00 -9.76 2.27
CA SER A 312 14.28 -8.60 2.77
C SER A 312 15.21 -7.43 3.03
N ILE A 313 14.76 -6.24 2.64
CA ILE A 313 15.36 -4.96 3.02
C ILE A 313 14.29 -4.27 3.86
N ILE A 314 14.42 -4.34 5.16
CA ILE A 314 13.43 -3.77 6.08
C ILE A 314 13.94 -2.39 6.46
N LYS A 315 13.14 -1.35 6.25
CA LYS A 315 13.47 0.04 6.55
C LYS A 315 12.60 0.51 7.71
N ILE A 316 13.23 0.92 8.81
CA ILE A 316 12.58 1.51 9.97
C ILE A 316 13.02 2.97 10.04
N GLU A 317 12.08 3.88 9.82
CA GLU A 317 12.36 5.32 9.92
C GLU A 317 12.53 5.74 11.39
N LEU A 318 13.50 6.61 11.65
CA LEU A 318 13.79 7.18 12.95
C LEU A 318 13.28 8.64 13.02
N PRO A 319 12.84 9.12 14.19
CA PRO A 319 12.46 10.52 14.36
C PRO A 319 13.66 11.42 14.08
N ASP A 320 13.44 12.46 13.27
CA ASP A 320 14.40 13.54 13.02
C ASP A 320 15.71 13.07 12.32
N GLU A 321 15.69 11.88 11.71
CA GLU A 321 16.73 11.36 10.82
C GLU A 321 16.21 11.24 9.38
N GLU A 322 17.01 11.65 8.40
CA GLU A 322 16.64 11.55 6.97
C GLU A 322 16.81 10.13 6.41
N GLU A 323 17.73 9.34 6.99
CA GLU A 323 18.03 7.99 6.53
C GLU A 323 17.32 6.93 7.40
N PRO A 324 16.66 5.92 6.80
CA PRO A 324 16.02 4.85 7.56
C PRO A 324 17.06 3.84 8.07
N PHE A 325 16.82 3.33 9.26
CA PHE A 325 17.57 2.19 9.80
C PHE A 325 17.21 0.89 9.07
N ILE A 326 18.19 0.04 8.78
CA ILE A 326 18.01 -1.23 8.07
C ILE A 326 18.43 -2.42 8.97
N PRO A 327 17.50 -3.01 9.77
CA PRO A 327 17.80 -4.15 10.65
C PRO A 327 18.21 -5.42 9.92
N ALA A 328 17.72 -5.60 8.69
CA ALA A 328 18.02 -6.75 7.86
C ALA A 328 18.20 -6.27 6.42
N ALA A 329 19.41 -6.48 5.89
CA ALA A 329 19.77 -6.16 4.52
C ALA A 329 20.20 -7.43 3.79
N ALA A 330 19.31 -8.02 2.99
CA ALA A 330 19.77 -8.90 1.91
C ALA A 330 20.41 -8.08 0.78
N THR A 331 21.31 -8.71 0.02
CA THR A 331 21.96 -8.19 -1.20
C THR A 331 20.99 -7.84 -2.34
N MET A 332 19.71 -8.18 -2.20
CA MET A 332 18.59 -8.00 -3.14
C MET A 332 17.30 -8.49 -2.45
N GLY A 333 16.12 -7.91 -2.69
CA GLY A 333 14.94 -8.36 -1.95
C GLY A 333 13.67 -7.53 -2.07
N ALA A 334 12.67 -7.90 -1.27
CA ALA A 334 11.50 -7.08 -1.05
C ALA A 334 11.83 -5.99 -0.01
N ALA A 335 11.51 -4.74 -0.35
CA ALA A 335 11.64 -3.61 0.55
C ALA A 335 10.39 -3.51 1.43
N PHE A 336 10.57 -3.27 2.72
CA PHE A 336 9.49 -3.13 3.69
C PHE A 336 9.61 -1.86 4.50
N LEU A 337 8.47 -1.25 4.80
CA LEU A 337 8.33 -0.21 5.83
C LEU A 337 7.62 -0.82 7.05
N HIS A 338 7.84 -0.25 8.23
CA HIS A 338 7.12 -0.70 9.42
C HIS A 338 5.63 -0.34 9.34
N GLY A 339 4.77 -1.30 9.67
CA GLY A 339 3.34 -1.28 9.38
C GLY A 339 2.44 -0.95 10.56
N ALA A 340 2.95 -0.80 11.79
CA ALA A 340 2.10 -0.61 12.98
C ALA A 340 1.33 0.72 13.01
N ALA A 341 1.78 1.71 12.24
CA ALA A 341 1.03 2.93 11.97
C ALA A 341 1.17 3.30 10.49
N VAL A 342 0.11 3.83 9.88
CA VAL A 342 0.11 4.23 8.47
C VAL A 342 -0.54 5.59 8.29
N THR A 343 -0.13 6.31 7.25
CA THR A 343 -0.82 7.55 6.90
C THR A 343 -2.18 7.23 6.29
N ILE A 344 -3.20 8.06 6.56
CA ILE A 344 -4.56 7.90 6.02
C ILE A 344 -4.55 7.79 4.49
N HIS A 345 -3.70 8.55 3.81
CA HIS A 345 -3.47 8.44 2.36
C HIS A 345 -3.04 7.03 1.93
N LYS A 346 -2.07 6.42 2.63
CA LYS A 346 -1.59 5.06 2.34
C LYS A 346 -2.61 3.97 2.71
N ALA A 347 -3.61 4.31 3.52
CA ALA A 347 -4.69 3.40 3.90
C ALA A 347 -5.84 3.34 2.88
N GLN A 348 -5.88 4.21 1.86
CA GLN A 348 -6.88 4.13 0.78
C GLN A 348 -6.84 2.75 0.09
N GLY A 349 -8.02 2.23 -0.26
CA GLY A 349 -8.17 0.87 -0.81
C GLY A 349 -7.83 -0.26 0.17
N SER A 350 -7.69 0.03 1.47
CA SER A 350 -7.46 -0.96 2.53
C SER A 350 -8.68 -1.03 3.45
N GLN A 351 -8.90 -2.17 4.08
CA GLN A 351 -9.88 -2.32 5.15
C GLN A 351 -9.31 -3.25 6.22
N TRP A 352 -9.74 -3.07 7.47
CA TRP A 352 -9.42 -3.92 8.60
C TRP A 352 -10.67 -4.12 9.43
N ASP A 353 -10.74 -5.25 10.12
CA ASP A 353 -11.84 -5.58 11.04
C ASP A 353 -12.07 -4.43 12.03
N GLU A 354 -11.04 -4.12 12.81
CA GLU A 354 -11.02 -2.95 13.68
C GLU A 354 -9.97 -1.94 13.23
N VAL A 355 -10.18 -0.63 13.45
CA VAL A 355 -9.21 0.43 13.08
C VAL A 355 -9.07 1.46 14.19
N GLN A 356 -7.85 1.91 14.45
CA GLN A 356 -7.57 3.03 15.36
C GLN A 356 -7.32 4.31 14.57
N VAL A 357 -8.14 5.33 14.79
CA VAL A 357 -7.97 6.66 14.18
C VAL A 357 -7.43 7.63 15.22
N PHE A 358 -6.27 8.22 14.93
CA PHE A 358 -5.60 9.15 15.85
C PHE A 358 -6.17 10.57 15.67
N ALA A 359 -7.19 10.90 16.46
CA ALA A 359 -7.93 12.15 16.39
C ALA A 359 -7.07 13.43 16.53
N PRO A 360 -6.02 13.48 17.37
CA PRO A 360 -5.17 14.67 17.48
C PRO A 360 -4.55 15.11 16.16
N ASP A 361 -4.27 14.18 15.24
CA ASP A 361 -3.78 14.51 13.91
C ASP A 361 -4.86 15.15 13.03
N LEU A 362 -6.10 14.66 13.12
CA LEU A 362 -7.25 15.23 12.41
C LEU A 362 -7.65 16.60 12.97
N PHE A 363 -7.54 16.81 14.28
CA PHE A 363 -7.72 18.12 14.90
C PHE A 363 -6.71 19.14 14.35
N VAL A 364 -5.43 18.75 14.22
CA VAL A 364 -4.42 19.61 13.58
C VAL A 364 -4.79 19.89 12.13
N ALA A 365 -5.23 18.87 11.37
CA ALA A 365 -5.71 19.07 10.00
C ALA A 365 -6.85 20.09 9.93
N ALA A 366 -7.83 19.99 10.82
CA ALA A 366 -8.95 20.93 10.90
C ALA A 366 -8.48 22.36 11.20
N ARG A 367 -7.53 22.50 12.13
CA ARG A 367 -6.94 23.81 12.50
C ARG A 367 -6.14 24.45 11.37
N THR A 368 -5.61 23.67 10.42
CA THR A 368 -4.87 24.24 9.28
C THR A 368 -5.77 24.98 8.29
N GLY A 369 -7.08 24.74 8.31
CA GLY A 369 -8.03 25.34 7.37
C GLY A 369 -7.79 24.94 5.90
N ARG A 370 -7.01 23.88 5.63
CA ARG A 370 -6.75 23.42 4.26
C ARG A 370 -8.03 22.90 3.61
N MET A 371 -8.23 23.29 2.36
CA MET A 371 -9.38 22.93 1.53
C MET A 371 -8.89 22.18 0.28
N GLU A 372 -9.62 21.15 -0.14
CA GLU A 372 -9.39 20.38 -1.36
C GLU A 372 -10.69 20.27 -2.16
N ALA A 373 -10.71 20.91 -3.34
CA ALA A 373 -11.91 21.05 -4.19
C ALA A 373 -13.15 21.53 -3.40
N GLY A 374 -12.98 22.59 -2.59
CA GLY A 374 -14.06 23.17 -1.80
C GLY A 374 -14.47 22.38 -0.54
N ILE A 375 -13.84 21.24 -0.26
CA ILE A 375 -14.10 20.44 0.94
C ILE A 375 -12.93 20.57 1.93
N PRO A 376 -13.16 20.80 3.23
CA PRO A 376 -12.09 20.79 4.22
C PRO A 376 -11.33 19.47 4.23
N LEU A 377 -9.99 19.52 4.14
CA LEU A 377 -9.13 18.34 4.08
C LEU A 377 -9.38 17.37 5.26
N TRP A 378 -9.63 17.90 6.46
CA TRP A 378 -9.89 17.08 7.63
C TRP A 378 -11.14 16.21 7.50
N LYS A 379 -12.17 16.66 6.75
CA LYS A 379 -13.39 15.88 6.50
C LYS A 379 -13.08 14.69 5.61
N ARG A 380 -12.34 14.89 4.51
CA ARG A 380 -11.87 13.80 3.63
C ARG A 380 -10.99 12.82 4.40
N LEU A 381 -10.06 13.32 5.22
CA LEU A 381 -9.19 12.47 6.05
C LEU A 381 -10.01 11.65 7.05
N ALA A 382 -10.96 12.27 7.77
CA ALA A 382 -11.83 11.58 8.70
C ALA A 382 -12.68 10.52 7.99
N TYR A 383 -13.27 10.87 6.85
CA TYR A 383 -14.08 9.97 6.04
C TYR A 383 -13.29 8.75 5.59
N VAL A 384 -12.12 8.96 4.97
CA VAL A 384 -11.25 7.86 4.56
C VAL A 384 -10.87 7.02 5.76
N ALA A 385 -10.46 7.62 6.89
CA ALA A 385 -9.99 6.91 8.06
C ALA A 385 -11.06 6.01 8.70
N ILE A 386 -12.26 6.52 8.95
CA ILE A 386 -13.31 5.76 9.63
C ILE A 386 -13.90 4.66 8.73
N THR A 387 -13.96 4.90 7.41
CA THR A 387 -14.45 3.90 6.44
C THR A 387 -13.47 2.74 6.20
N ARG A 388 -12.26 2.81 6.76
CA ARG A 388 -11.34 1.66 6.75
C ARG A 388 -11.73 0.58 7.77
N ALA A 389 -12.54 0.93 8.79
CA ALA A 389 -13.08 -0.03 9.74
C ALA A 389 -14.23 -0.83 9.10
N GLU A 390 -14.14 -2.15 9.18
CA GLU A 390 -15.22 -3.05 8.77
C GLU A 390 -16.26 -3.23 9.87
N THR A 391 -15.81 -3.53 11.09
CA THR A 391 -16.67 -3.85 12.22
C THR A 391 -16.54 -2.84 13.36
N ARG A 392 -15.32 -2.38 13.70
CA ARG A 392 -15.11 -1.51 14.87
C ARG A 392 -14.15 -0.34 14.63
N LEU A 393 -14.56 0.85 15.05
CA LEU A 393 -13.77 2.08 15.04
C LEU A 393 -13.30 2.45 16.44
N HIS A 394 -12.00 2.63 16.64
CA HIS A 394 -11.43 3.21 17.86
C HIS A 394 -11.00 4.65 17.58
N TRP A 395 -11.69 5.62 18.18
CA TRP A 395 -11.36 7.03 18.08
C TRP A 395 -10.42 7.43 19.22
N VAL A 396 -9.13 7.59 18.91
CA VAL A 396 -8.10 7.87 19.92
C VAL A 396 -7.94 9.36 20.13
N VAL A 397 -8.22 9.85 21.34
CA VAL A 397 -8.33 11.30 21.62
C VAL A 397 -7.14 11.93 22.33
N ARG A 398 -6.18 11.13 22.81
CA ARG A 398 -4.97 11.65 23.47
C ARG A 398 -3.69 11.13 22.82
N ASN A 399 -2.65 11.95 22.92
CA ASN A 399 -1.29 11.63 22.46
C ASN A 399 -0.59 10.64 23.40
N ARG A 400 -1.12 9.42 23.52
CA ARG A 400 -0.63 8.37 24.42
C ARG A 400 -0.78 7.01 23.77
N LEU A 401 0.15 6.11 24.07
CA LEU A 401 0.12 4.70 23.68
C LEU A 401 0.08 3.83 24.93
N ALA A 402 -0.81 2.83 24.95
CA ALA A 402 -0.91 1.84 26.01
C ALA A 402 0.24 0.85 25.95
N ARG A 403 0.74 0.41 27.10
CA ARG A 403 1.61 -0.77 27.13
C ARG A 403 0.81 -2.00 26.70
N PRO A 404 1.41 -2.92 25.94
CA PRO A 404 0.73 -4.13 25.52
C PRO A 404 0.39 -5.00 26.72
N ALA A 405 -0.81 -5.61 26.71
CA ALA A 405 -1.25 -6.52 27.76
C ALA A 405 -0.63 -7.92 27.62
N LEU A 406 -0.27 -8.31 26.39
CA LEU A 406 0.31 -9.60 26.05
C LEU A 406 1.61 -9.39 25.25
N PRO A 407 2.55 -10.35 25.29
CA PRO A 407 3.72 -10.33 24.40
C PRO A 407 3.33 -10.31 22.93
N LEU A 408 4.18 -9.73 22.10
CA LEU A 408 4.02 -9.81 20.65
C LEU A 408 4.21 -11.27 20.20
N THR A 409 3.25 -11.81 19.46
CA THR A 409 3.22 -13.21 19.04
C THR A 409 2.81 -13.36 17.57
N THR A 410 3.00 -14.56 17.02
CA THR A 410 2.56 -15.00 15.69
C THR A 410 1.56 -16.15 15.77
N ASP A 411 1.12 -16.52 16.98
CA ASP A 411 0.31 -17.73 17.23
C ASP A 411 -1.11 -17.65 16.67
N ASP A 412 -1.64 -16.43 16.53
CA ASP A 412 -2.94 -16.13 15.93
C ASP A 412 -2.94 -16.27 14.40
N LEU A 413 -1.77 -16.36 13.77
CA LEU A 413 -1.67 -16.44 12.32
C LEU A 413 -2.02 -17.85 11.82
N PRO A 414 -2.85 -17.99 10.78
CA PRO A 414 -3.20 -19.29 10.23
C PRO A 414 -1.96 -19.99 9.68
N LYS A 415 -1.73 -21.24 10.10
CA LYS A 415 -0.50 -21.99 9.79
C LYS A 415 -0.44 -22.57 8.38
N SER A 416 -1.56 -22.62 7.66
CA SER A 416 -1.74 -22.78 6.21
C SER A 416 -3.24 -22.76 5.93
N ALA A 417 -3.68 -22.45 4.71
CA ALA A 417 -5.08 -22.71 4.34
C ALA A 417 -5.36 -24.22 4.49
N ALA A 418 -6.39 -24.59 5.24
CA ALA A 418 -6.94 -25.94 5.15
C ALA A 418 -7.35 -26.16 3.68
N PRO A 419 -7.05 -27.32 3.06
CA PRO A 419 -7.49 -27.59 1.70
C PRO A 419 -9.01 -27.37 1.61
N LEU A 420 -9.45 -26.55 0.65
CA LEU A 420 -10.87 -26.46 0.29
C LEU A 420 -11.31 -27.85 -0.16
N ALA A 421 -11.89 -28.62 0.77
CA ALA A 421 -12.62 -29.83 0.44
C ALA A 421 -13.93 -29.38 -0.20
N LEU A 422 -13.99 -29.40 -1.53
CA LEU A 422 -15.26 -29.38 -2.25
C LEU A 422 -16.02 -30.63 -1.85
N VAL A 423 -16.93 -30.50 -0.88
CA VAL A 423 -17.93 -31.52 -0.61
C VAL A 423 -18.89 -31.45 -1.79
N ALA A 424 -18.81 -32.43 -2.68
CA ALA A 424 -19.85 -32.64 -3.68
C ALA A 424 -21.17 -32.82 -2.91
N GLY A 425 -22.10 -31.90 -3.10
CA GLY A 425 -23.46 -32.07 -2.58
C GLY A 425 -24.04 -33.33 -3.20
N GLU A 426 -24.47 -34.26 -2.35
CA GLU A 426 -25.30 -35.38 -2.75
C GLU A 426 -26.61 -34.79 -3.30
N GLU A 427 -26.93 -35.13 -4.55
CA GLU A 427 -28.23 -34.86 -5.15
C GLU A 427 -29.26 -35.78 -4.48
N ASP A 428 -30.20 -35.19 -3.74
CA ASP A 428 -31.50 -35.82 -3.42
C ASP A 428 -32.55 -35.42 -4.46
#